data_AF-A0A7U9C276-F1
#
_entry.id   AF-A0A7U9C276-F1
#
_cell.length_a   1.000
_cell.length_b   1.000
_cell.length_c   1.000
_cell.angle_alpha   90.00
_cell.angle_beta   90.00
_cell.angle_gamma   90.00
#
_symmetry.space_group_name_H-M   'P 1'
#
loop_
_entity.id
_entity.type
_entity.pdbx_description
1 polymer ?
#
loop_
_entity_poly.entity_id
_entity_poly.type
_entity_poly.pdbx_seq_one_letter_code
_entity_poly.pdbx_strand_id
1 'polypeptide(L)'
;MCCSTGVCGADVDQQLITFAADLDWLKSQGVTVRRINLSQEPTEFAANPEVNALMQASGGDDLPAVLVNDKLVSRAKYPSREELANWSRVVVKHHETAPQLDTCCTYDTNSNCG
;
A
#
# COMPACT_ATOMS: atom_id res chain seq x y z
N MET A 1 -28.58 15.92 -9.21
CA MET A 1 -27.52 15.86 -10.25
C MET A 1 -26.39 16.77 -9.81
N CYS A 2 -25.32 16.25 -9.22
CA CYS A 2 -24.03 16.94 -9.00
C CYS A 2 -22.95 15.85 -8.91
N CYS A 3 -21.95 15.91 -9.79
CA CYS A 3 -20.80 15.00 -9.93
C CYS A 3 -21.00 13.77 -10.84
N SER A 4 -20.84 13.97 -12.15
CA SER A 4 -20.78 12.93 -13.20
C SER A 4 -19.47 12.15 -13.28
N THR A 5 -18.71 12.06 -12.19
CA THR A 5 -17.55 11.16 -12.09
C THR A 5 -17.66 10.16 -10.94
N GLY A 6 -18.60 10.32 -10.00
CA GLY A 6 -18.74 9.36 -8.90
C GLY A 6 -17.48 9.17 -8.04
N VAL A 7 -16.53 10.12 -8.08
CA VAL A 7 -15.27 10.09 -7.31
C VAL A 7 -15.26 11.14 -6.19
N CYS A 8 -16.43 11.58 -5.73
CA CYS A 8 -16.55 12.52 -4.62
C CYS A 8 -17.29 11.82 -3.47
N GLY A 9 -16.64 10.88 -2.81
CA GLY A 9 -17.24 10.20 -1.65
C GLY A 9 -16.64 8.86 -1.29
N ALA A 10 -15.34 8.80 -1.01
CA ALA A 10 -14.75 7.87 -0.05
C ALA A 10 -13.33 8.36 0.19
N ASP A 11 -12.98 8.59 1.43
CA ASP A 11 -11.62 8.79 1.90
C ASP A 11 -10.79 7.62 1.32
N VAL A 12 -10.08 7.85 0.22
CA VAL A 12 -9.21 6.82 -0.32
C VAL A 12 -8.09 6.73 0.69
N ASP A 13 -8.18 5.75 1.58
CA ASP A 13 -7.25 5.54 2.68
C ASP A 13 -5.83 5.76 2.16
N GLN A 14 -5.15 6.77 2.68
CA GLN A 14 -3.81 7.13 2.21
C GLN A 14 -2.85 5.92 2.34
N GLN A 15 -3.16 5.00 3.26
CA GLN A 15 -2.50 3.70 3.41
C GLN A 15 -2.68 2.78 2.20
N LEU A 16 -3.86 2.72 1.57
CA LEU A 16 -4.10 1.96 0.34
C LEU A 16 -3.26 2.49 -0.82
N ILE A 17 -3.19 3.80 -0.97
CA ILE A 17 -2.40 4.46 -2.02
C ILE A 17 -0.91 4.16 -1.82
N THR A 18 -0.43 4.36 -0.59
CA THR A 18 0.96 4.08 -0.22
C THR A 18 1.31 2.62 -0.44
N PHE A 19 0.44 1.71 0.00
CA PHE A 19 0.62 0.27 -0.20
C PHE A 19 0.67 -0.11 -1.68
N ALA A 20 -0.20 0.46 -2.52
CA ALA A 20 -0.17 0.21 -3.96
C ALA A 20 1.17 0.66 -4.60
N ALA A 21 1.72 1.79 -4.17
CA ALA A 21 3.04 2.25 -4.60
C ALA A 21 4.17 1.34 -4.09
N ASP A 22 4.06 0.83 -2.86
CA ASP A 22 5.04 -0.12 -2.29
C ASP A 22 5.06 -1.45 -3.05
N LEU A 23 3.89 -1.94 -3.47
CA LEU A 23 3.79 -3.13 -4.32
C LEU A 23 4.44 -2.93 -5.69
N ASP A 24 4.31 -1.74 -6.29
CA ASP A 24 4.96 -1.43 -7.56
C ASP A 24 6.48 -1.29 -7.41
N TRP A 25 6.93 -0.69 -6.31
CA TRP A 25 8.34 -0.66 -5.95
C TRP A 25 8.93 -2.08 -5.82
N LEU A 26 8.24 -3.00 -5.14
CA LEU A 26 8.66 -4.40 -5.03
C LEU A 26 8.80 -5.08 -6.41
N LYS A 27 7.84 -4.85 -7.32
CA LYS A 27 7.94 -5.33 -8.70
C LYS A 27 9.18 -4.80 -9.40
N SER A 28 9.49 -3.52 -9.21
CA SER A 28 10.71 -2.90 -9.75
C SER A 28 12.00 -3.47 -9.16
N GLN A 29 11.97 -4.05 -7.96
CA GLN A 29 13.09 -4.79 -7.36
C GLN A 29 13.21 -6.24 -7.89
N GLY A 30 12.32 -6.68 -8.78
CA GLY A 30 12.28 -8.04 -9.32
C GLY A 30 11.44 -9.03 -8.51
N VAL A 31 10.66 -8.55 -7.54
CA VAL A 31 9.73 -9.40 -6.78
C VAL A 31 8.45 -9.62 -7.56
N THR A 32 8.00 -10.87 -7.67
CA THR A 32 6.70 -11.17 -8.27
C THR A 32 5.58 -10.83 -7.28
N VAL A 33 4.83 -9.76 -7.58
CA VAL A 33 3.68 -9.34 -6.76
C VAL A 33 2.40 -9.57 -7.53
N ARG A 34 1.49 -10.36 -6.94
CA ARG A 34 0.13 -10.61 -7.47
C ARG A 34 -0.89 -10.10 -6.47
N ARG A 35 -1.87 -9.34 -6.94
CA ARG A 35 -3.00 -8.87 -6.13
C ARG A 35 -4.25 -9.55 -6.65
N ILE A 36 -4.81 -10.42 -5.84
CA ILE A 36 -6.06 -11.13 -6.13
C ILE A 36 -7.15 -10.45 -5.32
N ASN A 37 -8.28 -10.15 -5.96
CA ASN A 37 -9.45 -9.59 -5.30
C ASN A 37 -10.63 -10.53 -5.51
N LEU A 38 -11.42 -10.76 -4.46
CA LEU A 38 -12.62 -11.59 -4.51
C LEU A 38 -13.59 -11.14 -5.61
N SER A 39 -13.72 -9.84 -5.86
CA SER A 39 -14.62 -9.27 -6.87
C SER A 39 -14.12 -9.42 -8.31
N GLN A 40 -12.85 -9.75 -8.52
CA GLN A 40 -12.26 -9.88 -9.87
C GLN A 40 -11.95 -11.34 -10.19
N GLU A 41 -11.38 -12.08 -9.23
CA GLU A 41 -10.86 -13.43 -9.42
C GLU A 41 -11.27 -14.35 -8.26
N PRO A 42 -12.58 -14.60 -8.05
CA PRO A 42 -13.08 -15.39 -6.92
C PRO A 42 -12.57 -16.84 -6.94
N THR A 43 -12.37 -17.41 -8.13
CA THR A 43 -11.88 -18.79 -8.31
C THR A 43 -10.44 -18.93 -7.84
N GLU A 44 -9.56 -17.98 -8.16
CA GLU A 44 -8.16 -18.03 -7.73
C GLU A 44 -8.03 -17.73 -6.23
N PHE A 45 -8.89 -16.85 -5.72
CA PHE A 45 -9.00 -16.56 -4.30
C PHE A 45 -9.38 -17.82 -3.49
N ALA A 46 -10.35 -18.62 -3.97
CA ALA A 46 -10.76 -19.87 -3.33
C ALA A 46 -9.78 -21.05 -3.55
N ALA A 47 -8.97 -20.99 -4.62
CA ALA A 47 -7.99 -22.03 -4.94
C ALA A 47 -6.78 -22.01 -4.00
N ASN A 48 -6.49 -20.88 -3.34
CA ASN A 48 -5.39 -20.80 -2.39
C ASN A 48 -5.83 -21.36 -1.01
N PRO A 49 -5.16 -22.43 -0.50
CA PRO A 49 -5.58 -23.10 0.72
C PRO A 49 -5.51 -22.20 1.97
N GLU A 50 -4.53 -21.30 2.05
CA GLU A 50 -4.39 -20.36 3.18
C GLU A 50 -5.51 -19.33 3.19
N VAL A 51 -5.89 -18.83 2.01
CA VAL A 51 -7.00 -17.88 1.86
C VAL A 51 -8.33 -18.56 2.18
N ASN A 52 -8.51 -19.81 1.74
CA ASN A 52 -9.69 -20.60 2.06
C ASN A 52 -9.77 -20.91 3.57
N ALA A 53 -8.66 -21.21 4.22
CA ALA A 53 -8.59 -21.36 5.68
C ALA A 53 -8.97 -20.06 6.42
N LEU A 54 -8.52 -18.90 5.92
CA LEU A 54 -8.93 -17.58 6.43
C LEU A 54 -10.43 -17.31 6.27
N MET A 55 -11.00 -17.63 5.11
CA MET A 55 -12.45 -17.53 4.87
C MET A 55 -13.24 -18.43 5.81
N GLN A 56 -12.76 -19.65 6.07
CA GLN A 56 -13.42 -20.58 6.99
C GLN A 56 -13.28 -20.15 8.45
N ALA A 57 -12.15 -19.55 8.84
CA ALA A 57 -11.88 -19.12 10.21
C ALA A 57 -12.63 -17.84 10.58
N SER A 58 -12.64 -16.84 9.69
CA SER A 58 -13.11 -15.48 10.00
C SER A 58 -14.17 -14.95 9.03
N GLY A 59 -14.61 -15.73 8.04
CA GLY A 59 -15.62 -15.30 7.07
C GLY A 59 -15.17 -14.16 6.13
N GLY A 60 -13.89 -13.78 6.17
CA GLY A 60 -13.36 -12.63 5.43
C GLY A 60 -13.44 -11.28 6.13
N ASP A 61 -13.76 -11.27 7.42
CA ASP A 61 -13.70 -10.06 8.25
C ASP A 61 -12.24 -9.56 8.42
N ASP A 62 -11.27 -10.48 8.39
CA ASP A 62 -9.83 -10.22 8.53
C ASP A 62 -9.12 -9.85 7.20
N LEU A 63 -9.85 -9.38 6.19
CA LEU A 63 -9.23 -8.89 4.95
C LEU A 63 -8.74 -7.44 5.12
N PRO A 64 -7.61 -7.05 4.48
CA PRO A 64 -6.80 -7.79 3.51
C PRO A 64 -5.88 -8.84 4.14
N ALA A 65 -5.65 -9.94 3.39
CA ALA A 65 -4.66 -10.97 3.73
C ALA A 65 -3.44 -10.86 2.80
N VAL A 66 -2.24 -10.93 3.36
CA VAL A 66 -0.97 -10.87 2.63
C VAL A 66 -0.22 -12.18 2.84
N LEU A 67 0.13 -12.81 1.73
CA LEU A 67 0.89 -14.05 1.70
C LEU A 67 2.26 -13.83 1.07
N VAL A 68 3.30 -14.40 1.69
CA VAL A 68 4.67 -14.37 1.17
C VAL A 68 5.19 -15.81 1.13
N ASN A 69 5.62 -16.28 -0.05
CA ASN A 69 5.97 -17.69 -0.29
C ASN A 69 4.85 -18.66 0.16
N ASP A 70 3.60 -18.36 -0.22
CA ASP A 70 2.40 -19.13 0.15
C ASP A 70 2.17 -19.27 1.67
N LYS A 71 2.75 -18.40 2.48
CA LYS A 71 2.48 -18.33 3.92
C LYS A 71 1.82 -17.02 4.29
N LEU A 72 0.74 -17.11 5.07
CA LEU A 72 0.09 -15.92 5.62
C LEU A 72 1.02 -15.19 6.60
N VAL A 73 1.33 -13.92 6.30
CA VAL A 73 2.21 -13.07 7.13
C VAL A 73 1.46 -11.90 7.76
N SER A 74 0.38 -11.43 7.12
CA SER A 74 -0.46 -10.35 7.64
C SER A 74 -1.93 -10.57 7.28
N ARG A 75 -2.80 -10.14 8.18
CA ARG A 75 -4.27 -10.18 8.07
C ARG A 75 -4.86 -8.95 8.75
N ALA A 76 -5.98 -8.44 8.24
CA ALA A 76 -6.71 -7.25 8.71
C ALA A 76 -5.91 -5.93 8.69
N LYS A 77 -4.68 -5.91 8.17
CA LYS A 77 -3.83 -4.72 8.10
C LYS A 77 -2.99 -4.69 6.83
N TYR A 78 -2.79 -3.48 6.31
CA TYR A 78 -1.82 -3.21 5.26
C TYR A 78 -0.42 -3.09 5.89
N PRO A 79 0.51 -4.00 5.58
CA PRO A 79 1.87 -3.93 6.09
C PRO A 79 2.65 -2.78 5.46
N SER A 80 3.60 -2.23 6.21
CA SER A 80 4.46 -1.15 5.72
C SER A 80 5.51 -1.67 4.72
N ARG A 81 6.09 -0.77 3.92
CA ARG A 81 7.22 -1.08 3.02
C ARG A 81 8.34 -1.87 3.71
N GLU A 82 8.69 -1.50 4.94
CA GLU A 82 9.74 -2.14 5.73
C GLU A 82 9.40 -3.61 6.05
N GLU A 83 8.16 -3.88 6.47
CA GLU A 83 7.68 -5.26 6.73
C GLU A 83 7.71 -6.09 5.45
N LEU A 84 7.19 -5.53 4.35
CA LEU A 84 7.17 -6.20 3.05
C LEU A 84 8.57 -6.54 2.53
N ALA A 85 9.52 -5.61 2.68
CA ALA A 85 10.89 -5.82 2.26
C ALA A 85 11.61 -6.86 3.13
N ASN A 86 11.34 -6.85 4.44
CA ASN A 86 11.86 -7.87 5.35
C ASN A 86 11.37 -9.28 4.97
N TRP A 87 10.08 -9.43 4.63
CA TRP A 87 9.53 -10.72 4.19
C TRP A 87 10.01 -11.17 2.81
N SER A 88 10.14 -10.22 1.87
CA SER A 88 10.63 -10.49 0.51
C SER A 88 12.16 -10.58 0.40
N ARG A 89 12.88 -10.36 1.52
CA ARG A 89 14.35 -10.26 1.57
C ARG A 89 14.93 -9.24 0.58
N VAL A 90 14.13 -8.23 0.23
CA VAL A 90 14.58 -7.11 -0.58
C VAL A 90 15.31 -6.13 0.32
N VAL A 91 16.50 -5.72 -0.08
CA VAL A 91 17.24 -4.68 0.63
C VAL A 91 16.53 -3.35 0.40
N VAL A 92 15.81 -2.85 1.41
CA VAL A 92 15.33 -1.46 1.40
C VAL A 92 16.58 -0.59 1.47
N LYS A 93 16.99 -0.04 0.33
CA LYS A 93 17.82 1.16 0.38
C LYS A 93 16.87 2.25 0.86
N HIS A 94 16.88 2.53 2.17
CA HIS A 94 16.28 3.75 2.69
C HIS A 94 16.97 4.87 1.94
N HIS A 95 16.28 5.46 0.97
CA HIS A 95 16.66 6.78 0.53
C HIS A 95 16.28 7.66 1.70
N GLU A 96 17.24 7.86 2.61
CA GLU A 96 17.15 8.82 3.70
C GLU A 96 16.83 10.15 3.04
N THR A 97 15.54 10.45 2.98
CA THR A 97 15.07 11.77 2.61
C THR A 97 15.40 12.60 3.83
N ALA A 98 16.62 13.13 3.85
CA ALA A 98 17.00 14.20 4.73
C ALA A 98 15.85 15.21 4.74
N PRO A 99 15.47 15.74 5.92
CA PRO A 99 14.41 16.72 5.98
C PRO A 99 14.84 17.89 5.10
N GLN A 100 14.14 18.08 3.97
CA GLN A 100 14.18 19.36 3.29
C GLN A 100 13.46 20.33 4.21
N LEU A 101 14.24 20.85 5.16
CA LEU A 101 13.90 22.04 5.91
C LEU A 101 13.92 23.16 4.88
N ASP A 102 12.79 23.36 4.20
CA ASP A 102 12.58 24.49 3.29
C ASP A 102 12.43 25.77 4.15
N THR A 103 13.54 26.18 4.76
CA THR A 103 13.73 27.52 5.32
C THR A 103 14.10 28.45 4.17
N CYS A 104 13.10 28.76 3.35
CA CYS A 104 13.19 29.78 2.31
C CYS A 104 12.04 30.78 2.38
N CYS A 105 11.42 30.94 3.56
CA CYS A 105 10.53 32.05 3.86
C CYS A 105 11.18 32.98 4.90
N THR A 106 12.37 33.51 4.59
CA THR A 106 12.80 34.76 5.21
C THR A 106 12.01 35.88 4.56
N TYR A 107 10.93 36.27 5.23
CA TYR A 107 10.26 37.55 5.05
C TYR A 107 11.30 38.64 5.36
N ASP A 108 12.04 39.06 4.34
CA ASP A 108 12.85 40.27 4.42
C ASP A 108 11.91 41.46 4.30
N THR A 109 11.65 42.08 5.44
CA THR A 109 10.82 43.28 5.58
C THR A 109 11.54 44.53 5.11
N ASN A 110 12.34 44.51 4.03
CA ASN A 110 12.92 45.73 3.52
C ASN A 110 13.36 45.65 2.06
N SER A 111 12.42 45.77 1.11
CA SER A 111 12.78 46.20 -0.24
C SER A 111 11.63 46.95 -0.92
N ASN A 112 11.82 48.26 -0.91
CA ASN A 112 11.20 49.30 -1.73
C ASN A 112 10.93 48.83 -3.18
N CYS A 113 9.65 48.70 -3.55
CA CYS A 113 9.21 48.66 -4.94
C CYS A 113 8.85 50.10 -5.36
N GLY A 114 9.57 50.62 -6.35
CA GLY A 114 9.39 51.98 -6.89
C GLY A 114 8.11 52.20 -7.67
#